data_AF-A0A4S2AW30-F1
#
_entry.id   AF-A0A4S2AW30-F1
#
_cell.length_a   1.000
_cell.length_b   1.000
_cell.length_c   1.000
_cell.angle_alpha   90.00
_cell.angle_beta   90.00
_cell.angle_gamma   90.00
#
_symmetry.space_group_name_H-M   'P 1'
#
loop_
_entity.id
_entity.type
_entity.pdbx_description
1 polymer ?
#
loop_
_entity_poly.entity_id
_entity_poly.type
_entity_poly.pdbx_seq_one_letter_code
_entity_poly.pdbx_strand_id
1 'polypeptide(L)'
;MNEFRTIVQPLENQQGLIDHSHPVVMLGSCFSDNVGQRLCDGLFDCIVNPCGTLYNPASIANAVLDLLYDRDYTIDDLFQHEGVWHSFSHHSRFSDTDPDRVLESINESADRARKALSSASAIIVTFGTAYLFRLRENHRVVANCHKMPATMFSREMLPADKITGLWRKMVKEITARYPGMKVVFTVSPIRHLANGAHGNQISKSTLLLGVDALAREMPESVIYFPAYEIMMDDLRDYRFYTADMTHPSDVAVDYIYDVFRRSFMTDDTRDLEQQCLKLSRRLKHRHISATPEAVADFDAGTQAMISELVAAHPELRHVLHQ
;
A
#
# COMPACT_ATOMS: atom_id res chain seq x y z
N MET A 1 33.36 -14.27 9.61
CA MET A 1 32.45 -13.85 10.70
C MET A 1 31.22 -14.72 10.59
N ASN A 2 30.85 -15.44 11.65
CA ASN A 2 29.57 -16.16 11.64
C ASN A 2 28.47 -15.10 11.72
N GLU A 3 27.77 -14.85 10.63
CA GLU A 3 26.55 -14.06 10.65
C GLU A 3 25.54 -14.76 11.57
N PHE A 4 25.23 -14.12 12.69
CA PHE A 4 24.28 -14.63 13.69
C PHE A 4 22.81 -14.42 13.26
N ARG A 5 22.58 -13.70 12.17
CA ARG A 5 21.25 -13.32 11.67
C ARG A 5 20.86 -14.15 10.46
N THR A 6 19.58 -14.45 10.36
CA THR A 6 18.97 -15.05 9.17
C THR A 6 18.48 -13.93 8.25
N ILE A 7 19.43 -13.26 7.58
CA ILE A 7 19.13 -12.09 6.74
C ILE A 7 18.35 -12.54 5.51
N VAL A 8 17.15 -11.98 5.33
CA VAL A 8 16.40 -12.11 4.09
C VAL A 8 17.02 -11.16 3.07
N GLN A 9 17.57 -11.72 1.99
CA GLN A 9 18.24 -10.94 0.96
C GLN A 9 17.23 -10.19 0.07
N PRO A 10 17.60 -9.02 -0.48
CA PRO A 10 16.82 -8.37 -1.54
C PRO A 10 16.57 -9.32 -2.70
N LEU A 11 15.43 -9.15 -3.39
CA LEU A 11 15.10 -9.97 -4.55
C LEU A 11 16.08 -9.71 -5.69
N GLU A 12 16.55 -10.79 -6.31
CA GLU A 12 17.42 -10.71 -7.47
C GLU A 12 16.61 -10.50 -8.76
N ASN A 13 17.19 -9.79 -9.74
CA ASN A 13 16.62 -9.57 -11.07
C ASN A 13 15.26 -8.85 -11.09
N GLN A 14 14.93 -8.08 -10.05
CA GLN A 14 13.71 -7.25 -9.99
C GLN A 14 13.98 -5.74 -10.03
N GLN A 15 15.26 -5.34 -10.10
CA GLN A 15 15.65 -3.93 -10.12
C GLN A 15 15.18 -3.22 -11.40
N GLY A 16 14.82 -1.95 -11.26
CA GLY A 16 14.26 -1.13 -12.33
C GLY A 16 12.74 -1.26 -12.47
N LEU A 17 12.07 -2.02 -11.60
CA LEU A 17 10.61 -2.06 -11.55
C LEU A 17 10.01 -0.76 -11.00
N ILE A 18 10.70 -0.11 -10.06
CA ILE A 18 10.26 1.12 -9.42
C ILE A 18 11.31 2.20 -9.66
N ASP A 19 10.88 3.31 -10.24
CA ASP A 19 11.66 4.51 -10.52
C ASP A 19 10.77 5.76 -10.40
N HIS A 20 11.36 6.95 -10.61
CA HIS A 20 10.64 8.23 -10.55
C HIS A 20 9.86 8.56 -11.84
N SER A 21 9.90 7.70 -12.86
CA SER A 21 9.25 7.94 -14.15
C SER A 21 7.87 7.29 -14.26
N HIS A 22 7.60 6.26 -13.47
CA HIS A 22 6.33 5.53 -13.51
C HIS A 22 5.63 5.51 -12.15
N PRO A 23 4.29 5.67 -12.13
CA PRO A 23 3.53 5.55 -10.90
C PRO A 23 3.59 4.13 -10.30
N VAL A 24 3.40 4.07 -8.98
CA VAL A 24 3.15 2.84 -8.22
C VAL A 24 1.81 2.97 -7.51
N VAL A 25 0.96 1.95 -7.64
CA VAL A 25 -0.33 1.91 -6.92
C VAL A 25 -0.28 0.84 -5.85
N MET A 26 -0.47 1.23 -4.60
CA MET A 26 -0.42 0.33 -3.45
C MET A 26 -1.80 0.14 -2.84
N LEU A 27 -2.20 -1.10 -2.60
CA LEU A 27 -3.43 -1.46 -1.89
C LEU A 27 -3.13 -2.49 -0.81
N GLY A 28 -3.83 -2.42 0.32
CA GLY A 28 -3.74 -3.43 1.35
C GLY A 28 -3.76 -2.89 2.77
N SER A 29 -3.07 -3.61 3.66
CA SER A 29 -3.03 -3.29 5.08
C SER A 29 -2.37 -1.92 5.35
N CYS A 30 -2.41 -1.47 6.60
CA CYS A 30 -1.71 -0.25 7.02
C CYS A 30 -0.18 -0.35 6.88
N PHE A 31 0.36 -1.53 6.60
CA PHE A 31 1.76 -1.66 6.18
C PHE A 31 2.00 -1.05 4.78
N SER A 32 1.00 -1.08 3.88
CA SER A 32 1.08 -0.35 2.61
C SER A 32 1.18 1.16 2.84
N ASP A 33 0.48 1.72 3.84
CA ASP A 33 0.59 3.16 4.16
C ASP A 33 2.01 3.51 4.61
N ASN A 34 2.63 2.65 5.40
CA ASN A 34 3.98 2.81 5.91
C ASN A 34 5.07 2.79 4.82
N VAL A 35 5.01 1.81 3.91
CA VAL A 35 5.95 1.72 2.77
C VAL A 35 5.64 2.81 1.74
N GLY A 36 4.37 3.04 1.45
CA GLY A 36 3.91 4.08 0.53
C GLY A 36 4.34 5.47 0.96
N GLN A 37 4.29 5.80 2.25
CA GLN A 37 4.78 7.09 2.75
C GLN A 37 6.28 7.28 2.52
N ARG A 38 7.09 6.21 2.58
CA ARG A 38 8.53 6.29 2.30
C ARG A 38 8.80 6.55 0.82
N LEU A 39 8.01 5.94 -0.07
CA LEU A 39 8.01 6.27 -1.49
C LEU A 39 7.59 7.73 -1.74
N CYS A 40 6.49 8.21 -1.13
CA CYS A 40 6.07 9.60 -1.25
C CYS A 40 7.14 10.58 -0.72
N ASP A 41 7.79 10.25 0.40
CA ASP A 41 8.87 11.06 0.96
C ASP A 41 10.11 11.09 0.05
N GLY A 42 10.35 10.00 -0.69
CA GLY A 42 11.32 9.90 -1.78
C GLY A 42 10.87 10.54 -3.09
N LEU A 43 9.73 11.25 -3.12
CA LEU A 43 9.12 11.91 -4.28
C LEU A 43 8.79 10.96 -5.46
N PHE A 44 8.53 9.68 -5.17
CA PHE A 44 7.94 8.78 -6.15
C PHE A 44 6.45 9.10 -6.34
N ASP A 45 5.94 8.95 -7.56
CA ASP A 45 4.49 9.00 -7.82
C ASP A 45 3.82 7.73 -7.29
N CYS A 46 3.23 7.86 -6.12
CA CYS A 46 2.72 6.72 -5.38
C CYS A 46 1.29 7.01 -4.92
N ILE A 47 0.35 6.19 -5.39
CA ILE A 47 -1.03 6.19 -4.89
C ILE A 47 -1.16 5.14 -3.81
N VAL A 48 -1.39 5.58 -2.58
CA VAL A 48 -1.39 4.70 -1.40
C VAL A 48 -2.81 4.48 -0.88
N ASN A 49 -3.24 3.23 -0.94
CA ASN A 49 -4.53 2.74 -0.45
C ASN A 49 -5.70 3.62 -0.93
N PRO A 50 -6.04 3.67 -2.23
CA PRO A 50 -7.06 4.60 -2.74
C PRO A 50 -8.47 4.37 -2.18
N CYS A 51 -8.77 3.18 -1.65
CA CYS A 51 -10.01 2.90 -0.90
C CYS A 51 -9.83 2.91 0.63
N GLY A 52 -8.64 3.33 1.09
CA GLY A 52 -8.17 3.21 2.46
C GLY A 52 -7.65 1.82 2.76
N THR A 53 -7.32 1.57 4.02
CA THR A 53 -6.72 0.29 4.43
C THR A 53 -7.72 -0.86 4.24
N LEU A 54 -7.31 -1.89 3.47
CA LEU A 54 -8.08 -3.11 3.21
C LEU A 54 -7.21 -4.33 3.55
N TYR A 55 -7.74 -5.35 4.22
CA TYR A 55 -6.88 -6.42 4.73
C TYR A 55 -6.97 -7.73 3.96
N ASN A 56 -8.13 -8.07 3.40
CA ASN A 56 -8.37 -9.41 2.88
C ASN A 56 -8.33 -9.44 1.34
N PRO A 57 -7.95 -10.58 0.73
CA PRO A 57 -7.81 -10.71 -0.72
C PRO A 57 -9.06 -10.38 -1.52
N ALA A 58 -10.25 -10.66 -1.00
CA ALA A 58 -11.51 -10.43 -1.72
C ALA A 58 -11.89 -8.94 -1.76
N SER A 59 -11.79 -8.24 -0.63
CA SER A 59 -12.05 -6.79 -0.59
C SER A 59 -11.07 -6.01 -1.46
N ILE A 60 -9.78 -6.37 -1.45
CA ILE A 60 -8.79 -5.71 -2.29
C ILE A 60 -9.06 -6.00 -3.77
N ALA A 61 -9.40 -7.24 -4.14
CA ALA A 61 -9.75 -7.56 -5.52
C ALA A 61 -10.97 -6.76 -6.01
N ASN A 62 -12.00 -6.58 -5.18
CA ASN A 62 -13.15 -5.74 -5.53
C ASN A 62 -12.73 -4.28 -5.75
N ALA A 63 -11.89 -3.71 -4.88
CA ALA A 63 -11.39 -2.36 -5.05
C ALA A 63 -10.59 -2.20 -6.36
N VAL A 64 -9.72 -3.16 -6.68
CA VAL A 64 -8.98 -3.16 -7.96
C VAL A 64 -9.94 -3.28 -9.14
N LEU A 65 -10.97 -4.13 -9.06
CA LEU A 65 -11.96 -4.28 -10.13
C LEU A 65 -12.73 -2.97 -10.37
N ASP A 66 -13.17 -2.30 -9.32
CA ASP A 66 -13.87 -1.03 -9.40
C ASP A 66 -12.99 0.06 -10.06
N LEU A 67 -11.67 0.03 -9.82
CA LEU A 67 -10.71 0.91 -10.49
C LEU A 67 -10.52 0.54 -11.97
N LEU A 68 -10.40 -0.75 -12.30
CA LEU A 68 -10.17 -1.20 -13.68
C LEU A 68 -11.35 -0.96 -14.62
N TYR A 69 -12.57 -0.92 -14.06
CA TYR A 69 -13.82 -0.75 -14.79
C TYR A 69 -14.44 0.64 -14.60
N ASP A 70 -13.64 1.61 -14.12
CA ASP A 70 -14.04 3.02 -14.02
C ASP A 70 -15.38 3.22 -13.28
N ARG A 71 -15.63 2.42 -12.23
CA ARG A 71 -16.91 2.38 -11.52
C ARG A 71 -17.08 3.58 -10.58
N ASP A 72 -18.01 4.47 -10.87
CA ASP A 72 -18.34 5.58 -9.97
C ASP A 72 -19.17 5.13 -8.75
N TYR A 73 -18.88 5.74 -7.60
CA TYR A 73 -19.64 5.53 -6.37
C TYR A 73 -20.73 6.58 -6.25
N THR A 74 -21.92 6.12 -5.86
CA THR A 74 -23.13 6.95 -5.75
C THR A 74 -23.72 6.87 -4.34
N ILE A 75 -24.77 7.66 -4.06
CA ILE A 75 -25.45 7.62 -2.76
C ILE A 75 -25.94 6.21 -2.39
N ASP A 76 -26.26 5.37 -3.38
CA ASP A 76 -26.71 3.97 -3.17
C ASP A 76 -25.58 3.05 -2.67
N ASP A 77 -24.33 3.50 -2.75
CA ASP A 77 -23.17 2.81 -2.16
C ASP A 77 -22.92 3.17 -0.71
N LEU A 78 -23.64 4.18 -0.20
CA LEU A 78 -23.48 4.68 1.15
C LEU A 78 -24.59 4.19 2.06
N PHE A 79 -24.27 4.14 3.35
CA PHE A 79 -25.24 3.91 4.41
C PHE A 79 -24.89 4.79 5.61
N GLN A 80 -25.89 5.15 6.41
CA GLN A 80 -25.68 5.93 7.61
C GLN A 80 -25.68 5.04 8.86
N HIS A 81 -24.72 5.25 9.75
CA HIS A 81 -24.67 4.62 11.07
C HIS A 81 -24.19 5.66 12.10
N GLU A 82 -24.92 5.81 13.20
CA GLU A 82 -24.61 6.77 14.28
C GLU A 82 -24.38 8.22 13.77
N GLY A 83 -25.13 8.64 12.75
CA GLY A 83 -25.04 9.99 12.18
C GLY A 83 -23.88 10.21 11.21
N VAL A 84 -23.11 9.17 10.89
CA VAL A 84 -21.98 9.20 9.94
C VAL A 84 -22.30 8.35 8.72
N TRP A 85 -21.94 8.83 7.53
CA TRP A 85 -22.06 8.11 6.27
C TRP A 85 -20.81 7.29 5.98
N HIS A 86 -21.03 6.06 5.53
CA HIS A 86 -20.01 5.06 5.31
C HIS A 86 -20.22 4.33 3.99
N SER A 87 -19.14 3.76 3.46
CA SER A 87 -19.20 2.78 2.36
C SER A 87 -18.60 1.46 2.83
N PHE A 88 -19.30 0.34 2.61
CA PHE A 88 -18.77 -0.99 2.94
C PHE A 88 -17.52 -1.36 2.14
N SER A 89 -17.25 -0.67 1.03
CA SER A 89 -16.06 -0.87 0.21
C SER A 89 -14.84 -0.07 0.68
N HIS A 90 -15.01 0.86 1.64
CA HIS A 90 -13.98 1.83 2.03
C HIS A 90 -13.64 1.79 3.52
N HIS A 91 -12.40 2.19 3.83
CA HIS A 91 -11.99 2.45 5.20
C HIS A 91 -12.75 3.65 5.79
N SER A 92 -12.87 3.69 7.11
CA SER A 92 -13.59 4.77 7.83
C SER A 92 -12.96 6.16 7.67
N ARG A 93 -11.76 6.27 7.08
CA ARG A 93 -11.12 7.56 6.76
C ARG A 93 -11.90 8.37 5.71
N PHE A 94 -12.74 7.70 4.92
CA PHE A 94 -13.63 8.34 3.94
C PHE A 94 -14.99 8.72 4.52
N SER A 95 -15.25 8.40 5.79
CA SER A 95 -16.54 8.61 6.41
C SER A 95 -16.68 10.04 6.92
N ASP A 96 -17.84 10.64 6.68
CA ASP A 96 -18.19 12.00 7.07
C ASP A 96 -19.68 12.06 7.46
N THR A 97 -20.10 13.10 8.16
CA THR A 97 -21.51 13.36 8.46
C THR A 97 -22.30 13.85 7.24
N ASP A 98 -21.61 14.34 6.21
CA ASP A 98 -22.16 14.80 4.94
C ASP A 98 -21.90 13.76 3.84
N PRO A 99 -22.95 13.15 3.24
CA PRO A 99 -22.77 12.12 2.22
C PRO A 99 -22.10 12.64 0.94
N ASP A 100 -22.28 13.91 0.60
CA ASP A 100 -21.69 14.48 -0.62
C ASP A 100 -20.17 14.55 -0.48
N ARG A 101 -19.66 14.90 0.72
CA ARG A 101 -18.22 14.87 1.02
C ARG A 101 -17.63 13.46 0.99
N VAL A 102 -18.39 12.46 1.43
CA VAL A 102 -17.98 11.05 1.34
C VAL A 102 -17.82 10.65 -0.12
N LEU A 103 -18.80 10.96 -0.98
CA LEU A 103 -18.76 10.65 -2.40
C LEU A 103 -17.64 11.40 -3.13
N GLU A 104 -17.48 12.70 -2.86
CA GLU A 104 -16.39 13.51 -3.42
C GLU A 104 -15.04 12.88 -3.08
N SER A 105 -14.78 12.64 -1.79
CA SER A 105 -13.51 12.05 -1.35
C SER A 105 -13.23 10.68 -1.97
N ILE A 106 -14.23 9.80 -2.04
CA ILE A 106 -14.11 8.47 -2.64
C ILE A 106 -13.78 8.57 -4.14
N ASN A 107 -14.58 9.33 -4.88
CA ASN A 107 -14.45 9.39 -6.35
C ASN A 107 -13.18 10.14 -6.76
N GLU A 108 -12.78 11.21 -6.08
CA GLU A 108 -11.50 11.89 -6.31
C GLU A 108 -10.29 10.98 -6.06
N SER A 109 -10.36 10.15 -5.01
CA SER A 109 -9.32 9.16 -4.71
C SER A 109 -9.27 8.06 -5.77
N ALA A 110 -10.43 7.58 -6.22
CA ALA A 110 -10.53 6.61 -7.29
C ALA A 110 -9.99 7.15 -8.62
N ASP A 111 -10.32 8.39 -8.99
CA ASP A 111 -9.86 9.02 -10.23
C ASP A 111 -8.34 9.19 -10.27
N ARG A 112 -7.73 9.61 -9.16
CA ARG A 112 -6.26 9.66 -9.05
C ARG A 112 -5.63 8.28 -9.24
N ALA A 113 -6.23 7.26 -8.63
CA ALA A 113 -5.75 5.88 -8.78
C ALA A 113 -5.91 5.34 -10.21
N ARG A 114 -7.05 5.59 -10.86
CA ARG A 114 -7.32 5.21 -12.26
C ARG A 114 -6.30 5.84 -13.20
N LYS A 115 -6.04 7.15 -13.02
CA LYS A 115 -5.04 7.88 -13.80
C LYS A 115 -3.64 7.27 -13.62
N ALA A 116 -3.22 7.02 -12.38
CA ALA A 116 -1.93 6.39 -12.10
C ALA A 116 -1.81 4.98 -12.70
N LEU A 117 -2.86 4.14 -12.58
CA LEU A 117 -2.88 2.78 -13.11
C LEU A 117 -2.63 2.71 -14.62
N SER A 118 -2.98 3.75 -15.38
CA SER A 118 -2.84 3.76 -16.85
C SER A 118 -1.39 3.68 -17.33
N SER A 119 -0.43 4.11 -16.50
CA SER A 119 1.00 4.12 -16.81
C SER A 119 1.86 3.56 -15.68
N ALA A 120 1.25 2.94 -14.67
CA ALA A 120 1.96 2.40 -13.52
C ALA A 120 2.86 1.22 -13.93
N SER A 121 4.06 1.17 -13.36
CA SER A 121 4.97 0.03 -13.54
C SER A 121 4.57 -1.16 -12.66
N ALA A 122 3.99 -0.87 -11.49
CA ALA A 122 3.60 -1.89 -10.54
C ALA A 122 2.31 -1.52 -9.77
N ILE A 123 1.51 -2.56 -9.52
CA ILE A 123 0.49 -2.57 -8.48
C ILE A 123 0.96 -3.47 -7.33
N ILE A 124 1.07 -2.90 -6.13
CA ILE A 124 1.54 -3.60 -4.94
C ILE A 124 0.36 -3.93 -4.04
N VAL A 125 0.19 -5.20 -3.72
CA VAL A 125 -0.94 -5.73 -2.96
C VAL A 125 -0.46 -6.37 -1.66
N THR A 126 -0.78 -5.73 -0.53
CA THR A 126 -0.40 -6.19 0.82
C THR A 126 -1.55 -6.87 1.54
N PHE A 127 -1.56 -8.20 1.59
CA PHE A 127 -2.59 -8.93 2.34
C PHE A 127 -2.34 -8.91 3.85
N GLY A 128 -3.34 -8.48 4.61
CA GLY A 128 -3.34 -8.49 6.07
C GLY A 128 -3.83 -9.82 6.64
N THR A 129 -5.00 -10.30 6.18
CA THR A 129 -5.63 -11.51 6.71
C THR A 129 -6.40 -12.28 5.64
N ALA A 130 -6.50 -13.60 5.79
CA ALA A 130 -7.36 -14.45 4.95
C ALA A 130 -8.83 -14.40 5.41
N TYR A 131 -9.14 -13.80 6.56
CA TYR A 131 -10.52 -13.66 7.03
C TYR A 131 -11.22 -12.51 6.32
N LEU A 132 -12.43 -12.77 5.83
CA LEU A 132 -13.33 -11.77 5.27
C LEU A 132 -14.64 -11.70 6.05
N PHE A 133 -15.36 -10.62 5.85
CA PHE A 133 -16.71 -10.42 6.35
C PHE A 133 -17.67 -10.30 5.17
N ARG A 134 -18.87 -10.87 5.32
CA ARG A 134 -19.98 -10.67 4.39
C ARG A 134 -21.19 -10.16 5.12
N LEU A 135 -21.96 -9.30 4.47
CA LEU A 135 -23.32 -9.00 4.90
C LEU A 135 -24.17 -10.28 4.82
N ARG A 136 -24.92 -10.59 5.87
CA ARG A 136 -25.81 -11.76 5.87
C ARG A 136 -27.00 -11.61 4.94
N GLU A 137 -27.45 -10.37 4.73
CA GLU A 137 -28.64 -10.06 3.91
C GLU A 137 -28.44 -10.43 2.44
N ASN A 138 -27.27 -10.13 1.87
CA ASN A 138 -27.02 -10.28 0.42
C ASN A 138 -25.68 -10.96 0.08
N HIS A 139 -24.97 -11.49 1.08
CA HIS A 139 -23.67 -12.16 0.94
C HIS A 139 -22.54 -11.30 0.33
N ARG A 140 -22.73 -9.98 0.23
CA ARG A 140 -21.71 -9.03 -0.25
C ARG A 140 -20.50 -9.05 0.69
N VAL A 141 -19.31 -9.20 0.12
CA VAL A 141 -18.05 -9.01 0.85
C VAL A 141 -17.91 -7.53 1.21
N VAL A 142 -17.59 -7.24 2.47
CA VAL A 142 -17.34 -5.88 2.95
C VAL A 142 -15.88 -5.71 3.34
N ALA A 143 -15.30 -4.56 3.02
CA ALA A 143 -13.95 -4.19 3.41
C ALA A 143 -13.87 -3.72 4.86
N ASN A 144 -14.92 -3.06 5.35
CA ASN A 144 -15.01 -2.56 6.71
C ASN A 144 -16.45 -2.73 7.23
N CYS A 145 -16.60 -3.20 8.47
CA CYS A 145 -17.89 -3.38 9.12
C CYS A 145 -18.40 -2.09 9.82
N HIS A 146 -17.59 -1.04 9.88
CA HIS A 146 -17.93 0.28 10.43
C HIS A 146 -18.58 0.23 11.82
N LYS A 147 -18.06 -0.65 12.69
CA LYS A 147 -18.54 -0.91 14.06
C LYS A 147 -20.02 -1.30 14.17
N MET A 148 -20.68 -1.64 13.06
CA MET A 148 -22.05 -2.13 13.05
C MET A 148 -22.18 -3.47 13.81
N PRO A 149 -23.39 -3.84 14.27
CA PRO A 149 -23.61 -5.07 15.03
C PRO A 149 -23.05 -6.31 14.32
N ALA A 150 -22.23 -7.08 15.03
CA ALA A 150 -21.58 -8.27 14.48
C ALA A 150 -22.56 -9.32 13.91
N THR A 151 -23.81 -9.33 14.40
CA THR A 151 -24.89 -10.19 13.91
C THR A 151 -25.25 -9.91 12.45
N MET A 152 -24.97 -8.73 11.90
CA MET A 152 -25.18 -8.41 10.48
C MET A 152 -24.20 -9.11 9.56
N PHE A 153 -23.09 -9.62 10.10
CA PHE A 153 -22.01 -10.17 9.31
C PHE A 153 -21.83 -11.67 9.55
N SER A 154 -21.42 -12.37 8.49
CA SER A 154 -20.77 -13.66 8.60
C SER A 154 -19.27 -13.47 8.40
N ARG A 155 -18.47 -14.14 9.22
CA ARG A 155 -17.01 -14.12 9.12
C ARG A 155 -16.54 -15.49 8.69
N GLU A 156 -15.72 -15.54 7.65
CA GLU A 156 -15.13 -16.78 7.14
C GLU A 156 -13.67 -16.56 6.73
N MET A 157 -12.87 -17.63 6.73
CA MET A 157 -11.52 -17.60 6.18
C MET A 157 -11.59 -18.00 4.71
N LEU A 158 -11.08 -17.16 3.81
CA LEU A 158 -10.97 -17.47 2.40
C LEU A 158 -9.85 -18.51 2.20
N PRO A 159 -10.15 -19.71 1.69
CA PRO A 159 -9.14 -20.75 1.48
C PRO A 159 -8.11 -20.36 0.41
N ALA A 160 -6.91 -20.95 0.48
CA ALA A 160 -5.80 -20.63 -0.42
C ALA A 160 -6.15 -20.83 -1.91
N ASP A 161 -6.86 -21.91 -2.27
CA ASP A 161 -7.30 -22.18 -3.64
C ASP A 161 -8.26 -21.11 -4.18
N LYS A 162 -9.12 -20.56 -3.31
CA LYS A 162 -10.01 -19.45 -3.65
C LYS A 162 -9.25 -18.13 -3.81
N ILE A 163 -8.23 -17.89 -2.98
CA ILE A 163 -7.34 -16.73 -3.14
C ILE A 163 -6.63 -16.79 -4.49
N THR A 164 -5.98 -17.94 -4.79
CA THR A 164 -5.30 -18.16 -6.07
C THR A 164 -6.28 -18.03 -7.25
N GLY A 165 -7.44 -18.68 -7.19
CA GLY A 165 -8.43 -18.61 -8.26
C GLY A 165 -8.96 -17.19 -8.53
N LEU A 166 -9.20 -16.42 -7.48
CA LEU A 166 -9.62 -15.02 -7.57
C LEU A 166 -8.54 -14.16 -8.21
N TRP A 167 -7.33 -14.19 -7.63
CA TRP A 167 -6.25 -13.31 -8.06
C TRP A 167 -5.62 -13.72 -9.39
N ARG A 168 -5.69 -14.99 -9.79
CA ARG A 168 -5.33 -15.41 -11.16
C ARG A 168 -6.18 -14.69 -12.19
N LYS A 169 -7.48 -14.53 -11.93
CA LYS A 169 -8.37 -13.75 -12.80
C LYS A 169 -7.97 -12.29 -12.78
N MET A 170 -7.78 -11.71 -11.59
CA MET A 170 -7.38 -10.29 -11.46
C MET A 170 -6.07 -9.98 -12.18
N VAL A 171 -5.03 -10.81 -12.02
CA VAL A 171 -3.74 -10.61 -12.71
C VAL A 171 -3.92 -10.71 -14.23
N LYS A 172 -4.76 -11.63 -14.73
CA LYS A 172 -5.08 -11.70 -16.17
C LYS A 172 -5.79 -10.45 -16.67
N GLU A 173 -6.77 -9.93 -15.93
CA GLU A 173 -7.45 -8.68 -16.29
C GLU A 173 -6.47 -7.49 -16.30
N ILE A 174 -5.62 -7.39 -15.28
CA ILE A 174 -4.59 -6.35 -15.17
C ILE A 174 -3.62 -6.42 -16.35
N THR A 175 -3.06 -7.60 -16.63
CA THR A 175 -2.04 -7.78 -17.67
C THR A 175 -2.60 -7.71 -19.08
N ALA A 176 -3.88 -8.05 -19.28
CA ALA A 176 -4.56 -7.84 -20.55
C ALA A 176 -4.73 -6.35 -20.88
N ARG A 177 -4.98 -5.52 -19.87
CA ARG A 177 -5.13 -4.06 -20.03
C ARG A 177 -3.79 -3.32 -20.02
N TYR A 178 -2.84 -3.78 -19.20
CA TYR A 178 -1.54 -3.16 -18.98
C TYR A 178 -0.41 -4.21 -19.07
N PRO A 179 0.02 -4.61 -20.29
CA PRO A 179 0.95 -5.73 -20.48
C PRO A 179 2.30 -5.60 -19.77
N GLY A 180 2.76 -4.38 -19.48
CA GLY A 180 4.02 -4.10 -18.79
C GLY A 180 3.92 -4.06 -17.26
N MET A 181 2.70 -3.96 -16.69
CA MET A 181 2.54 -3.76 -15.24
C MET A 181 2.74 -5.07 -14.49
N LYS A 182 3.58 -5.05 -13.44
CA LYS A 182 3.75 -6.18 -12.52
C LYS A 182 2.78 -6.09 -11.35
N VAL A 183 2.32 -7.25 -10.87
CA VAL A 183 1.57 -7.36 -9.62
C VAL A 183 2.52 -7.88 -8.55
N VAL A 184 2.88 -7.03 -7.61
CA VAL A 184 3.75 -7.39 -6.49
C VAL A 184 2.87 -7.70 -5.28
N PHE A 185 2.80 -8.96 -4.88
CA PHE A 185 2.15 -9.35 -3.64
C PHE A 185 3.12 -9.27 -2.48
N THR A 186 2.59 -8.93 -1.31
CA THR A 186 3.30 -9.14 -0.04
C THR A 186 2.30 -9.49 1.06
N VAL A 187 2.76 -10.23 2.06
CA VAL A 187 1.97 -10.48 3.27
C VAL A 187 2.39 -9.48 4.33
N SER A 188 1.42 -8.79 4.91
CA SER A 188 1.65 -7.78 5.93
C SER A 188 2.40 -8.37 7.14
N PRO A 189 3.48 -7.73 7.63
CA PRO A 189 4.15 -8.13 8.87
C PRO A 189 3.31 -7.89 10.14
N ILE A 190 2.22 -7.12 10.03
CA ILE A 190 1.32 -6.82 11.14
C ILE A 190 0.59 -8.08 11.60
N ARG A 191 0.60 -8.31 12.92
CA ARG A 191 -0.04 -9.47 13.55
C ARG A 191 -1.53 -9.21 13.80
N HIS A 192 -2.39 -10.09 13.31
CA HIS A 192 -3.84 -10.07 13.56
C HIS A 192 -4.21 -11.01 14.71
N LEU A 193 -4.02 -10.55 15.95
CA LEU A 193 -4.17 -11.38 17.16
C LEU A 193 -5.62 -11.57 17.64
N ALA A 194 -6.62 -11.07 16.92
CA ALA A 194 -8.04 -11.26 17.26
C ALA A 194 -8.46 -12.74 17.37
N ASN A 195 -7.75 -13.65 16.69
CA ASN A 195 -7.93 -15.11 16.78
C ASN A 195 -6.76 -15.81 17.52
N GLY A 196 -6.00 -15.06 18.32
CA GLY A 196 -4.77 -15.53 18.93
C GLY A 196 -3.63 -15.76 17.93
N ALA A 197 -2.46 -16.12 18.46
CA ALA A 197 -1.24 -16.31 17.67
C ALA A 197 -1.37 -17.45 16.65
N HIS A 198 -2.02 -18.55 17.02
CA HIS A 198 -2.25 -19.70 16.13
C HIS A 198 -3.16 -19.32 14.94
N GLY A 199 -4.27 -18.62 15.20
CA GLY A 199 -5.17 -18.14 14.15
C GLY A 199 -4.49 -17.13 13.20
N ASN A 200 -3.62 -16.27 13.73
CA ASN A 200 -2.78 -15.40 12.90
C ASN A 200 -1.88 -16.24 11.99
N GLN A 201 -1.16 -17.25 12.52
CA GLN A 201 -0.28 -18.08 11.71
C GLN A 201 -1.05 -18.82 10.60
N ILE A 202 -2.19 -19.45 10.91
CA ILE A 202 -3.04 -20.09 9.90
C ILE A 202 -3.44 -19.09 8.81
N SER A 203 -3.90 -17.90 9.21
CA SER A 203 -4.29 -16.86 8.26
C SER A 203 -3.12 -16.44 7.36
N LYS A 204 -1.93 -16.21 7.93
CA LYS A 204 -0.74 -15.79 7.16
C LYS A 204 -0.27 -16.91 6.23
N SER A 205 -0.18 -18.14 6.72
CA SER A 205 0.13 -19.33 5.89
C SER A 205 -0.85 -19.50 4.74
N THR A 206 -2.15 -19.25 4.96
CA THR A 206 -3.16 -19.34 3.89
C THR A 206 -2.92 -18.30 2.79
N LEU A 207 -2.57 -17.06 3.17
CA LEU A 207 -2.20 -16.01 2.21
C LEU A 207 -0.93 -16.38 1.44
N LEU A 208 0.11 -16.86 2.15
CA LEU A 208 1.39 -17.27 1.57
C LEU A 208 1.19 -18.39 0.54
N LEU A 209 0.43 -19.44 0.89
CA LEU A 209 0.12 -20.54 -0.04
C LEU A 209 -0.60 -20.04 -1.30
N GLY A 210 -1.55 -19.11 -1.13
CA GLY A 210 -2.29 -18.54 -2.25
C GLY A 210 -1.42 -17.73 -3.20
N VAL A 211 -0.54 -16.89 -2.64
CA VAL A 211 0.39 -16.03 -3.38
C VAL A 211 1.52 -16.82 -4.03
N ASP A 212 2.09 -17.80 -3.33
CA ASP A 212 3.15 -18.66 -3.86
C ASP A 212 2.65 -19.48 -5.06
N ALA A 213 1.41 -19.98 -5.01
CA ALA A 213 0.79 -20.62 -6.16
C ALA A 213 0.64 -19.66 -7.35
N LEU A 214 0.23 -18.40 -7.13
CA LEU A 214 0.11 -17.38 -8.18
C LEU A 214 1.46 -17.05 -8.82
N ALA A 215 2.50 -16.83 -8.00
CA ALA A 215 3.84 -16.52 -8.47
C ALA A 215 4.42 -17.67 -9.32
N ARG A 216 4.16 -18.92 -8.93
CA ARG A 216 4.56 -20.10 -9.72
C ARG A 216 3.79 -20.25 -11.03
N GLU A 217 2.50 -19.91 -11.04
CA GLU A 217 1.66 -20.01 -12.23
C GLU A 217 1.87 -18.87 -13.24
N MET A 218 2.26 -17.68 -12.76
CA MET A 218 2.36 -16.46 -13.55
C MET A 218 3.66 -15.67 -13.26
N PRO A 219 4.85 -16.31 -13.37
CA PRO A 219 6.13 -15.71 -12.94
C PRO A 219 6.50 -14.43 -13.69
N GLU A 220 6.03 -14.28 -14.93
CA GLU A 220 6.26 -13.08 -15.74
C GLU A 220 5.43 -11.87 -15.30
N SER A 221 4.40 -12.04 -14.47
CA SER A 221 3.49 -10.95 -14.09
C SER A 221 3.37 -10.78 -12.58
N VAL A 222 3.75 -11.80 -11.81
CA VAL A 222 3.56 -11.85 -10.36
C VAL A 222 4.88 -11.97 -9.66
N ILE A 223 5.12 -11.08 -8.69
CA ILE A 223 6.29 -11.08 -7.83
C ILE A 223 5.81 -11.18 -6.37
N TYR A 224 6.53 -11.93 -5.54
CA TYR A 224 6.30 -11.93 -4.09
C TYR A 224 7.43 -11.19 -3.37
N PHE A 225 7.09 -10.18 -2.57
CA PHE A 225 8.01 -9.49 -1.68
C PHE A 225 7.84 -9.97 -0.22
N PRO A 226 8.90 -10.48 0.44
CA PRO A 226 8.80 -11.21 1.71
C PRO A 226 8.81 -10.31 2.96
N ALA A 227 7.92 -9.31 3.04
CA ALA A 227 7.86 -8.39 4.19
C ALA A 227 7.53 -9.09 5.51
N TYR A 228 6.65 -10.11 5.48
CA TYR A 228 6.28 -10.89 6.67
C TYR A 228 7.49 -11.67 7.20
N GLU A 229 8.23 -12.32 6.31
CA GLU A 229 9.39 -13.14 6.63
C GLU A 229 10.55 -12.27 7.13
N ILE A 230 10.81 -11.09 6.53
CA ILE A 230 11.80 -10.15 7.07
C ILE A 230 11.49 -9.83 8.54
N MET A 231 10.21 -9.54 8.84
CA MET A 231 9.79 -9.26 10.21
C MET A 231 9.93 -10.47 11.15
N MET A 232 9.54 -11.65 10.69
CA MET A 232 9.53 -12.86 11.53
C MET A 232 10.90 -13.53 11.70
N ASP A 233 11.76 -13.44 10.69
CA ASP A 233 13.00 -14.21 10.60
C ASP A 233 14.27 -13.38 10.72
N ASP A 234 14.24 -12.09 10.39
CA ASP A 234 15.40 -11.21 10.56
C ASP A 234 15.21 -10.24 11.73
N LEU A 235 14.01 -9.68 11.89
CA LEU A 235 13.65 -8.72 12.94
C LEU A 235 12.94 -9.37 14.14
N ARG A 236 13.48 -10.47 14.65
CA ARG A 236 12.80 -11.37 15.62
C ARG A 236 12.54 -10.79 17.03
N ASP A 237 13.05 -9.61 17.35
CA ASP A 237 13.04 -9.03 18.69
C ASP A 237 11.87 -8.04 18.91
N TYR A 238 11.30 -8.00 20.12
CA TYR A 238 10.20 -7.11 20.46
C TYR A 238 10.49 -5.62 20.26
N ARG A 239 11.77 -5.21 20.26
CA ARG A 239 12.19 -3.83 19.92
C ARG A 239 11.72 -3.37 18.53
N PHE A 240 11.40 -4.31 17.65
CA PHE A 240 10.92 -4.05 16.31
C PHE A 240 9.40 -3.91 16.22
N TYR A 241 8.69 -3.98 17.35
CA TYR A 241 7.25 -3.72 17.42
C TYR A 241 7.00 -2.38 18.10
N THR A 242 5.86 -1.76 17.78
CA THR A 242 5.32 -0.66 18.59
C THR A 242 4.81 -1.18 19.93
N ALA A 243 4.36 -0.28 20.80
CA ALA A 243 3.86 -0.62 22.13
C ALA A 243 2.65 -1.59 22.12
N ASP A 244 1.94 -1.73 21.00
CA ASP A 244 0.83 -2.68 20.88
C ASP A 244 1.26 -4.13 20.60
N MET A 245 2.56 -4.36 20.37
CA MET A 245 3.16 -5.68 20.12
C MET A 245 2.62 -6.40 18.86
N THR A 246 1.99 -5.66 17.96
CA THR A 246 1.37 -6.14 16.71
C THR A 246 1.89 -5.42 15.48
N HIS A 247 2.06 -4.11 15.55
CA HIS A 247 2.58 -3.30 14.44
C HIS A 247 4.10 -3.24 14.49
N PRO A 248 4.80 -3.30 13.33
CA PRO A 248 6.22 -3.00 13.26
C PRO A 248 6.50 -1.55 13.71
N SER A 249 7.62 -1.32 14.39
CA SER A 249 8.13 0.01 14.71
C SER A 249 8.72 0.69 13.47
N ASP A 250 8.93 2.00 13.50
CA ASP A 250 9.52 2.74 12.38
C ASP A 250 10.87 2.17 11.94
N VAL A 251 11.70 1.74 12.90
CA VAL A 251 12.99 1.09 12.62
C VAL A 251 12.80 -0.21 11.82
N ALA A 252 11.78 -0.99 12.16
CA ALA A 252 11.48 -2.23 11.45
C ALA A 252 10.94 -1.96 10.04
N VAL A 253 10.07 -0.96 9.91
CA VAL A 253 9.55 -0.56 8.60
C VAL A 253 10.67 0.01 7.71
N ASP A 254 11.56 0.85 8.25
CA ASP A 254 12.72 1.39 7.52
C ASP A 254 13.63 0.26 7.03
N TYR A 255 13.84 -0.76 7.87
CA TYR A 255 14.63 -1.93 7.50
C TYR A 255 13.97 -2.70 6.35
N ILE A 256 12.67 -3.00 6.45
CA ILE A 256 11.93 -3.70 5.38
C ILE A 256 11.92 -2.85 4.10
N TYR A 257 11.78 -1.53 4.22
CA TYR A 257 11.84 -0.60 3.11
C TYR A 257 13.21 -0.58 2.44
N ASP A 258 14.30 -0.69 3.20
CA ASP A 258 15.65 -0.81 2.62
C ASP A 258 15.79 -2.08 1.76
N VAL A 259 15.28 -3.21 2.25
CA VAL A 259 15.24 -4.45 1.46
C VAL A 259 14.35 -4.29 0.23
N PHE A 260 13.20 -3.61 0.36
CA PHE A 260 12.29 -3.31 -0.74
C PHE A 260 12.97 -2.49 -1.84
N ARG A 261 13.56 -1.34 -1.50
CA ARG A 261 14.22 -0.48 -2.50
C ARG A 261 15.43 -1.18 -3.14
N ARG A 262 16.18 -1.99 -2.40
CA ARG A 262 17.30 -2.77 -2.97
C ARG A 262 16.83 -3.89 -3.91
N SER A 263 15.60 -4.36 -3.74
CA SER A 263 14.96 -5.36 -4.61
C SER A 263 14.47 -4.74 -5.92
N PHE A 264 13.85 -3.56 -5.86
CA PHE A 264 13.08 -3.02 -6.99
C PHE A 264 13.67 -1.81 -7.67
N MET A 265 14.60 -1.09 -7.03
CA MET A 265 15.21 0.13 -7.56
C MET A 265 16.66 -0.13 -7.97
N THR A 266 17.09 0.50 -9.06
CA THR A 266 18.51 0.53 -9.45
C THR A 266 19.32 1.39 -8.48
N ASP A 267 20.65 1.33 -8.59
CA ASP A 267 21.55 2.17 -7.80
C ASP A 267 21.27 3.65 -8.06
N ASP A 268 21.12 4.05 -9.33
CA ASP A 268 20.81 5.42 -9.74
C ASP A 268 19.47 5.93 -9.15
N THR A 269 18.43 5.08 -9.16
CA THR A 269 17.13 5.45 -8.56
C THR A 269 17.24 5.66 -7.05
N ARG A 270 18.03 4.86 -6.34
CA ARG A 270 18.23 5.02 -4.88
C ARG A 270 19.08 6.25 -4.56
N ASP A 271 20.02 6.61 -5.44
CA ASP A 271 20.78 7.85 -5.30
C ASP A 271 19.90 9.09 -5.52
N LEU A 272 18.98 9.04 -6.50
CA LEU A 272 17.97 10.07 -6.71
C LEU A 272 16.98 10.16 -5.54
N GLU A 273 16.50 9.03 -5.03
CA GLU A 273 15.67 8.96 -3.82
C GLU A 273 16.36 9.70 -2.65
N GLN A 274 17.66 9.48 -2.44
CA GLN A 274 18.39 10.12 -1.36
C GLN A 274 18.48 11.65 -1.51
N GLN A 275 18.53 12.17 -2.73
CA GLN A 275 18.44 13.60 -3.01
C GLN A 275 17.02 14.13 -2.75
N CYS A 276 16.00 13.40 -3.22
CA CYS A 276 14.59 13.73 -2.99
C CYS A 276 14.25 13.77 -1.50
N LEU A 277 14.74 12.82 -0.69
CA LEU A 277 14.56 12.81 0.75
C LEU A 277 15.16 14.05 1.44
N LYS A 278 16.28 14.59 0.95
CA LYS A 278 16.83 15.86 1.46
C LYS A 278 15.88 17.01 1.18
N LEU A 279 15.34 17.08 -0.04
CA LEU A 279 14.35 18.09 -0.42
C LEU A 279 13.06 17.96 0.42
N SER A 280 12.49 16.76 0.54
CA SER A 280 11.29 16.51 1.34
C SER A 280 11.45 16.92 2.80
N ARG A 281 12.62 16.71 3.40
CA ARG A 281 12.92 17.20 4.76
C ARG A 281 12.92 18.72 4.84
N ARG A 282 13.43 19.42 3.82
CA ARG A 282 13.38 20.88 3.75
C ARG A 282 11.95 21.38 3.60
N LEU A 283 11.15 20.77 2.71
CA LEU A 283 9.75 21.14 2.49
C LEU A 283 8.87 20.94 3.74
N LYS A 284 9.18 19.93 4.55
CA LYS A 284 8.48 19.67 5.83
C LYS A 284 8.97 20.53 6.99
N HIS A 285 10.09 21.25 6.84
CA HIS A 285 10.68 22.03 7.92
C HIS A 285 9.75 23.19 8.31
N ARG A 286 9.42 23.29 9.60
CA ARG A 286 8.65 24.41 10.15
C ARG A 286 9.59 25.39 10.85
N HIS A 287 9.57 26.65 10.45
CA HIS A 287 10.34 27.71 11.12
C HIS A 287 9.72 28.02 12.49
N ILE A 288 10.35 27.54 13.57
CA ILE A 288 9.84 27.72 14.95
C ILE A 288 10.17 29.12 15.50
N SER A 289 11.33 29.67 15.14
CA SER A 289 11.75 31.04 15.45
C SER A 289 12.86 31.42 14.47
N ALA A 290 12.52 32.19 13.44
CA ALA A 290 13.46 32.65 12.42
C ALA A 290 13.12 34.09 12.04
N THR A 291 14.14 34.90 11.72
CA THR A 291 13.89 36.25 11.18
C THR A 291 13.30 36.14 9.77
N PRO A 292 12.56 37.15 9.28
CA PRO A 292 12.02 37.15 7.92
C PRO A 292 13.08 36.89 6.85
N GLU A 293 14.31 37.41 7.02
CA GLU A 293 15.43 37.19 6.11
C GLU A 293 15.87 35.72 6.10
N ALA A 294 15.98 35.09 7.26
CA ALA A 294 16.38 33.69 7.37
C ALA A 294 15.32 32.73 6.78
N VAL A 295 14.03 33.11 6.85
CA VAL A 295 12.95 32.37 6.17
C VAL A 295 13.07 32.55 4.66
N ALA A 296 13.23 33.78 4.18
CA ALA A 296 13.36 34.06 2.74
C ALA A 296 14.58 33.37 2.11
N ASP A 297 15.74 33.38 2.78
CA ASP A 297 16.95 32.68 2.30
C ASP A 297 16.75 31.15 2.28
N PHE A 298 16.06 30.60 3.29
CA PHE A 298 15.74 29.18 3.33
C PHE A 298 14.80 28.77 2.19
N ASP A 299 13.76 29.56 1.95
CA ASP A 299 12.80 29.33 0.87
C ASP A 299 13.46 29.45 -0.50
N ALA A 300 14.29 30.48 -0.71
CA ALA A 300 15.06 30.65 -1.94
C ALA A 300 15.99 29.46 -2.19
N GLY A 301 16.68 28.97 -1.16
CA GLY A 301 17.51 27.77 -1.25
C GLY A 301 16.72 26.49 -1.55
N THR A 302 15.49 26.38 -1.04
CA THR A 302 14.61 25.25 -1.34
C THR A 302 14.11 25.31 -2.79
N GLN A 303 13.75 26.50 -3.29
CA GLN A 303 13.35 26.68 -4.70
C GLN A 303 14.49 26.44 -5.68
N ALA A 304 15.72 26.82 -5.33
CA ALA A 304 16.91 26.50 -6.11
C ALA A 304 17.12 24.98 -6.20
N MET A 305 17.02 24.26 -5.07
CA MET A 305 17.12 22.80 -5.03
C MET A 305 16.03 22.10 -5.87
N ILE A 306 14.78 22.60 -5.83
CA ILE A 306 13.70 22.11 -6.70
C ILE A 306 14.08 22.30 -8.17
N SER A 307 14.52 23.50 -8.54
CA SER A 307 14.85 23.86 -9.93
C SER A 307 16.00 23.02 -10.46
N GLU A 308 17.05 22.80 -9.67
CA GLU A 308 18.19 21.94 -10.01
C GLU A 308 17.78 20.48 -10.18
N LEU A 309 17.01 19.93 -9.24
CA LEU A 309 16.53 18.55 -9.32
C LEU A 309 15.62 18.34 -10.53
N VAL A 310 14.68 19.25 -10.79
CA VAL A 310 13.78 19.16 -11.94
C VAL A 310 14.52 19.37 -13.28
N ALA A 311 15.60 20.14 -13.29
CA ALA A 311 16.43 20.30 -14.49
C ALA A 311 17.23 19.03 -14.80
N ALA A 312 17.77 18.36 -13.78
CA ALA A 312 18.50 17.11 -13.92
C ALA A 312 17.58 15.89 -14.14
N HIS A 313 16.40 15.90 -13.52
CA HIS A 313 15.40 14.82 -13.51
C HIS A 313 14.01 15.37 -13.85
N PRO A 314 13.71 15.64 -15.14
CA PRO A 314 12.44 16.20 -15.58
C PRO A 314 11.22 15.37 -15.19
N GLU A 315 11.42 14.06 -14.98
CA GLU A 315 10.42 13.14 -14.47
C GLU A 315 9.83 13.62 -13.13
N LEU A 316 10.58 14.29 -12.24
CA LEU A 316 10.06 14.74 -10.93
C LEU A 316 9.00 15.85 -10.98
N ARG A 317 8.79 16.50 -12.15
CA ARG A 317 7.90 17.67 -12.28
C ARG A 317 6.48 17.39 -11.84
N HIS A 318 5.95 16.21 -12.15
CA HIS A 318 4.56 15.88 -11.87
C HIS A 318 4.28 15.70 -10.38
N VAL A 319 5.29 15.40 -9.55
CA VAL A 319 5.16 15.28 -8.09
C VAL A 319 5.37 16.62 -7.39
N LEU A 320 6.29 17.46 -7.90
CA LEU A 320 6.67 18.73 -7.27
C LEU A 320 5.78 19.93 -7.64
N HIS A 321 4.91 19.80 -8.64
CA HIS A 321 4.01 20.88 -9.10
C HIS A 321 2.50 20.57 -8.92
N GLN A 322 2.15 19.55 -8.12
CA GLN A 322 0.76 19.27 -7.68
C GLN A 322 0.40 20.10 -6.44
#